data_AF-A0A383ABH2-F1
#
_entry.id   AF-A0A383ABH2-F1
#
_cell.length_a   1.000
_cell.length_b   1.000
_cell.length_c   1.000
_cell.angle_alpha   90.00
_cell.angle_beta   90.00
_cell.angle_gamma   90.00
#
_symmetry.space_group_name_H-M   'P 1'
#
loop_
_entity.id
_entity.type
_entity.pdbx_description
1 polymer ?
#
loop_
_entity_poly.entity_id
_entity_poly.type
_entity_poly.pdbx_seq_one_letter_code
_entity_poly.pdbx_strand_id
1 'polypeptide(L)'
;MQAIYKVEGMTCQGCADNIQSGLNNQSFVTKANVSLQESKLTIEADSGIDINSLNSIVTTLGNYKLRPNTTNILSEIINYFTSKKPIVI
;
A
#
# COMPACT_ATOMS: atom_id res chain seq x y z
N MET A 1 -10.08 -11.30 -5.90
CA MET A 1 -10.22 -10.13 -4.99
C MET A 1 -9.05 -9.19 -5.22
N GLN A 2 -9.25 -7.87 -5.14
CA GLN A 2 -8.18 -6.87 -5.31
C GLN A 2 -8.00 -6.06 -4.02
N ALA A 3 -6.76 -5.90 -3.57
CA ALA A 3 -6.40 -5.10 -2.41
C ALA A 3 -5.28 -4.11 -2.76
N ILE A 4 -5.29 -2.96 -2.08
CA ILE A 4 -4.33 -1.88 -2.30
C ILE A 4 -3.63 -1.57 -0.98
N TYR A 5 -2.31 -1.51 -1.02
CA TYR A 5 -1.45 -1.21 0.11
C TYR A 5 -0.49 -0.07 -0.24
N LYS A 6 -0.11 0.72 0.75
CA LYS A 6 1.00 1.66 0.65
C LYS A 6 2.29 0.95 1.07
N VAL A 7 3.36 1.13 0.31
CA VAL A 7 4.65 0.51 0.60
C VAL A 7 5.60 1.58 1.15
N GLU A 8 6.16 1.32 2.32
CA GLU A 8 7.18 2.16 2.95
C GLU A 8 8.57 1.56 2.71
N GLY A 9 9.56 2.43 2.44
CA GLY A 9 10.97 2.04 2.30
C GLY A 9 11.44 1.75 0.88
N MET A 10 10.58 1.80 -0.13
CA MET A 10 11.01 1.73 -1.54
C MET A 10 11.64 3.05 -1.97
N THR A 11 12.92 3.00 -2.37
CA THR A 11 13.69 4.18 -2.80
C THR A 11 14.20 4.08 -4.23
N CYS A 12 14.03 2.91 -4.87
CA CYS A 12 14.59 2.63 -6.19
C CYS A 12 13.63 1.79 -7.04
N GLN A 13 13.69 1.93 -8.38
CA GLN A 13 12.83 1.15 -9.27
C GLN A 13 13.13 -0.35 -9.18
N GLY A 14 14.40 -0.75 -9.12
CA GLY A 14 14.76 -2.15 -8.92
C GLY A 14 14.24 -2.75 -7.60
N CYS A 15 14.05 -1.92 -6.57
CA CYS A 15 13.46 -2.32 -5.29
C CYS A 15 11.98 -2.62 -5.47
N ALA A 16 11.26 -1.77 -6.22
CA ALA A 16 9.87 -1.99 -6.57
C ALA A 16 9.69 -3.24 -7.43
N ASP A 17 10.56 -3.44 -8.42
CA ASP A 17 10.52 -4.60 -9.32
C ASP A 17 10.80 -5.91 -8.56
N ASN A 18 11.72 -5.89 -7.58
CA ASN A 18 12.01 -7.03 -6.72
C ASN A 18 10.80 -7.41 -5.85
N ILE A 19 10.14 -6.43 -5.22
CA ILE A 19 8.92 -6.65 -4.45
C ILE A 19 7.81 -7.21 -5.35
N GLN A 20 7.59 -6.60 -6.52
CA GLN A 20 6.58 -7.04 -7.48
C GLN A 20 6.81 -8.50 -7.90
N SER A 21 8.04 -8.86 -8.23
CA SER A 21 8.38 -10.22 -8.66
C SER A 21 8.25 -11.23 -7.52
N GLY A 22 8.73 -10.89 -6.32
CA GLY A 22 8.63 -11.77 -5.16
C GLY A 22 7.19 -12.06 -4.72
N LEU A 23 6.28 -11.09 -4.90
CA LEU A 23 4.86 -11.25 -4.63
C LEU A 23 4.13 -12.03 -5.74
N ASN A 24 4.46 -11.79 -7.02
CA ASN A 24 3.90 -12.56 -8.14
C ASN A 24 4.27 -14.05 -8.08
N ASN A 25 5.38 -14.40 -7.42
CA ASN A 25 5.81 -15.80 -7.23
C ASN A 25 5.04 -16.52 -6.12
N GLN A 26 4.16 -15.84 -5.37
CA GLN A 26 3.39 -16.46 -4.30
C GLN A 26 2.16 -17.19 -4.87
N SER A 27 1.93 -18.42 -4.43
CA SER A 27 0.83 -19.26 -4.94
C SER A 27 -0.57 -18.70 -4.69
N PHE A 28 -0.73 -17.82 -3.70
CA PHE A 28 -2.00 -17.18 -3.37
C PHE A 28 -2.19 -15.82 -4.07
N VAL A 29 -1.19 -15.35 -4.84
CA VAL A 29 -1.24 -14.08 -5.58
C VAL A 29 -1.44 -14.38 -7.05
N THR A 30 -2.53 -13.89 -7.62
CA THR A 30 -2.82 -13.98 -9.05
C THR A 30 -2.02 -12.92 -9.82
N LYS A 31 -1.89 -11.72 -9.24
CA LYS A 31 -1.15 -10.61 -9.83
C LYS A 31 -0.73 -9.58 -8.78
N ALA A 32 0.50 -9.11 -8.84
CA ALA A 32 1.02 -8.01 -8.05
C ALA A 32 1.57 -6.92 -8.99
N ASN A 33 1.24 -5.67 -8.70
CA ASN A 33 1.74 -4.50 -9.39
C ASN A 33 2.20 -3.45 -8.37
N VAL A 34 3.44 -2.99 -8.50
CA VAL A 34 4.04 -1.97 -7.64
C VAL A 34 4.31 -0.71 -8.45
N SER A 35 3.79 0.42 -7.99
CA SER A 35 4.11 1.74 -8.52
C SER A 35 5.02 2.48 -7.54
N LEU A 36 6.25 2.80 -7.97
CA LEU A 36 7.16 3.64 -7.21
C LEU A 36 6.65 5.08 -7.14
N GLN A 37 6.09 5.58 -8.24
CA GLN A 37 5.57 6.96 -8.34
C GLN A 37 4.42 7.20 -7.35
N GLU A 38 3.51 6.23 -7.21
CA GLU A 38 2.40 6.31 -6.24
C GLU A 38 2.77 5.74 -4.86
N SER A 39 3.94 5.14 -4.69
CA SER A 39 4.33 4.37 -3.49
C SER A 39 3.27 3.34 -3.09
N LYS A 40 2.69 2.67 -4.09
CA LYS A 40 1.48 1.85 -3.96
C LYS A 40 1.69 0.47 -4.54
N LEU A 41 1.14 -0.53 -3.86
CA LEU A 41 1.10 -1.92 -4.24
C LEU A 41 -0.35 -2.35 -4.44
N THR A 42 -0.65 -2.91 -5.60
CA THR A 42 -1.95 -3.50 -5.92
C THR A 42 -1.77 -5.00 -6.06
N ILE A 43 -2.55 -5.78 -5.30
CA ILE A 43 -2.52 -7.24 -5.32
C ILE A 43 -3.90 -7.76 -5.71
N GLU A 44 -3.91 -8.69 -6.65
CA GLU A 44 -5.04 -9.53 -7.00
C GLU A 44 -4.76 -10.96 -6.49
N ALA A 45 -5.71 -11.53 -5.76
CA ALA A 45 -5.63 -12.87 -5.17
C ALA A 45 -6.98 -13.58 -5.26
N ASP A 46 -6.96 -14.91 -5.27
CA ASP A 46 -8.18 -15.71 -5.38
C ASP A 46 -9.00 -15.72 -4.07
N SER A 47 -8.34 -15.54 -2.92
CA SER A 47 -8.97 -15.54 -1.59
C SER A 47 -8.64 -14.28 -0.77
N GLY A 48 -9.09 -14.24 0.47
CA GLY A 48 -8.72 -13.18 1.42
C GLY A 48 -7.21 -13.09 1.60
N ILE A 49 -6.70 -11.85 1.60
CA ILE A 49 -5.28 -11.54 1.71
C ILE A 49 -4.98 -11.13 3.16
N ASP A 50 -4.11 -11.88 3.84
CA ASP A 50 -3.58 -11.45 5.14
C ASP A 50 -2.36 -10.52 4.94
N ILE A 51 -2.49 -9.29 5.44
CA ILE A 51 -1.44 -8.28 5.38
C ILE A 51 -0.19 -8.72 6.17
N ASN A 52 -0.33 -9.55 7.21
CA ASN A 52 0.81 -10.02 7.99
C ASN A 52 1.70 -10.95 7.16
N SER A 53 1.11 -11.90 6.44
CA SER A 53 1.83 -12.79 5.53
C SER A 53 2.57 -12.00 4.43
N LEU A 54 1.91 -11.01 3.84
CA LEU A 54 2.54 -10.13 2.85
C LEU A 54 3.71 -9.35 3.45
N ASN A 55 3.55 -8.80 4.65
CA ASN A 55 4.60 -8.09 5.35
C ASN A 55 5.84 -8.96 5.60
N SER A 56 5.65 -10.23 5.98
CA SER A 56 6.76 -11.19 6.16
C SER A 56 7.55 -11.41 4.86
N ILE A 57 6.85 -11.52 3.73
CA ILE A 57 7.47 -11.72 2.41
C ILE A 57 8.28 -10.48 2.03
N VAL A 58 7.68 -9.28 2.07
CA VAL A 58 8.41 -8.07 1.68
C VAL A 58 9.56 -7.76 2.63
N THR A 59 9.46 -8.12 3.92
CA THR A 59 10.55 -7.97 4.90
C THR A 59 11.74 -8.89 4.56
N THR A 60 11.47 -10.03 3.93
CA THR A 60 12.52 -10.97 3.48
C THR A 60 13.21 -10.45 2.22
N LEU A 61 12.47 -9.73 1.36
CA LEU A 61 13.01 -9.09 0.14
C LEU A 61 13.82 -7.82 0.45
N GLY A 62 13.62 -7.22 1.63
CA GLY A 62 14.32 -6.04 2.12
C GLY A 62 13.63 -5.41 3.33
N ASN A 63 14.13 -4.28 3.84
CA ASN A 63 13.56 -3.62 5.02
C ASN A 63 12.32 -2.76 4.66
N TYR A 64 11.28 -3.39 4.10
CA TYR A 64 10.05 -2.74 3.63
C TYR A 64 8.85 -3.03 4.54
N LYS A 65 7.85 -2.14 4.52
CA LYS A 65 6.60 -2.32 5.28
C LYS A 65 5.38 -1.97 4.45
N LEU A 66 4.35 -2.81 4.54
CA LEU A 66 3.04 -2.57 3.93
C LEU A 66 2.08 -1.97 4.95
N ARG A 67 1.44 -0.88 4.55
CA ARG A 67 0.32 -0.25 5.26
C ARG A 67 -0.96 -0.46 4.46
N PRO A 68 -2.11 -0.68 5.12
CA PRO A 68 -3.39 -0.66 4.43
C PRO A 68 -3.59 0.72 3.80
N ASN A 69 -4.05 0.77 2.55
CA ASN A 69 -4.44 2.03 1.92
C ASN A 69 -5.79 2.50 2.47
N THR A 70 -5.82 2.93 3.73
CA THR A 70 -6.96 3.67 4.29
C THR A 70 -6.91 5.08 3.76
N THR A 71 -7.68 5.37 2.71
CA THR A 71 -7.96 6.75 2.30
C THR A 71 -8.71 7.41 3.47
N ASN A 72 -7.98 8.17 4.30
CA ASN A 72 -8.57 8.92 5.42
C ASN A 72 -9.36 10.11 4.86
N ILE A 73 -10.55 9.85 4.31
CA ILE A 73 -11.52 10.88 3.95
C ILE A 73 -11.81 11.78 5.17
N LEU A 74 -11.74 11.20 6.38
CA LEU A 74 -11.87 11.94 7.64
C LEU A 74 -10.79 13.00 7.86
N SER A 75 -9.54 12.78 7.44
CA SER A 75 -8.47 13.79 7.64
C SER A 75 -8.60 15.00 6.70
N GLU A 76 -9.08 14.78 5.47
CA GLU A 76 -9.37 15.87 4.54
C GLU A 76 -10.58 16.69 5.02
N ILE A 77 -11.61 16.02 5.52
CA ILE A 77 -12.79 16.65 6.12
C ILE A 77 -12.42 17.47 7.36
N ILE A 78 -11.63 16.92 8.29
CA ILE A 78 -11.23 17.63 9.51
C ILE A 78 -10.38 18.87 9.16
N ASN A 79 -9.44 18.75 8.22
CA ASN A 79 -8.65 19.90 7.77
C ASN A 79 -9.51 20.95 7.08
N TYR A 80 -10.51 20.55 6.28
CA TYR A 80 -11.47 21.48 5.67
C TYR A 80 -12.27 22.25 6.74
N PHE A 81 -12.81 21.55 7.74
CA PHE A 81 -13.56 22.17 8.84
C PHE A 81 -12.69 23.03 9.77
N THR A 82 -11.43 22.64 9.98
CA THR A 82 -10.49 23.40 10.83
C THR A 82 -9.95 24.64 10.11
N SER A 83 -9.74 24.56 8.79
CA SER A 83 -9.23 25.67 7.98
C SER A 83 -10.28 26.75 7.73
N LYS A 84 -11.55 26.37 7.54
CA LYS A 84 -12.65 27.33 7.44
C LYS A 84 -13.19 27.66 8.83
N LYS A 85 -12.45 28.49 9.56
CA LYS A 85 -12.95 29.14 10.79
C LYS A 85 -14.34 29.72 10.47
N PRO A 86 -15.41 29.33 11.18
CA PRO A 86 -16.70 29.98 10.97
C PRO A 86 -16.49 31.46 11.28
N ILE A 87 -16.84 32.32 10.32
CA ILE A 87 -16.99 33.74 10.57
C ILE A 87 -18.21 33.83 11.48
N VAL A 88 -17.99 33.68 12.77
CA VAL A 88 -18.96 34.04 13.80
C VAL A 88 -18.78 35.54 13.98
N ILE A 89 -19.51 36.30 13.17
CA ILE A 89 -19.90 37.68 13.50
C ILE A 89 -21.30 37.57 14.08
#